data_AF-A0A9J6FZK0-F1
#
_entry.id   AF-A0A9J6FZK0-F1
#
_cell.length_a   1.000
_cell.length_b   1.000
_cell.length_c   1.000
_cell.angle_alpha   90.00
_cell.angle_beta   90.00
_cell.angle_gamma   90.00
#
_symmetry.space_group_name_H-M   'P 1'
#
loop_
_entity.id
_entity.type
_entity.pdbx_description
1 polymer ?
#
loop_
_entity_poly.entity_id
_entity_poly.type
_entity_poly.pdbx_seq_one_letter_code
_entity_poly.pdbx_strand_id
1 'polypeptide(L)' 'MKSHLARTNIANATADALWDGVKKEWERLEGSTDAMAALYESMPGRIHDVIAVDGKYTGH' A
#
# COMPACT_ATOMS: atom_id res chain seq x y z
N MET A 1 0.95 -1.84 3.95
CA MET A 1 2.36 -1.53 4.23
C MET A 1 2.54 -0.38 5.22
N LYS A 2 2.42 0.90 4.83
CA LYS A 2 2.73 2.05 5.73
C LYS A 2 1.95 2.04 7.06
N SER A 3 0.65 1.75 7.02
CA SER A 3 -0.18 1.64 8.22
C SER A 3 0.23 0.48 9.13
N HIS A 4 0.72 -0.62 8.57
CA HIS A 4 1.19 -1.78 9.34
C HIS A 4 2.55 -1.47 9.98
N LEU A 5 3.47 -0.88 9.22
CA LEU A 5 4.76 -0.38 9.70
C LEU A 5 4.61 0.68 10.81
N ALA A 6 3.66 1.61 10.67
CA ALA A 6 3.40 2.60 11.72
C ALA A 6 2.94 1.96 13.05
N ARG A 7 2.32 0.76 13.00
CA ARG A 7 1.85 0.03 14.19
C ARG A 7 2.96 -0.77 14.88
N THR A 8 4.07 -1.07 14.21
CA THR A 8 5.20 -1.82 14.79
C THR A 8 6.17 -0.96 15.62
N ASN A 9 5.83 0.31 15.90
CA ASN A 9 6.59 1.23 16.76
C ASN A 9 8.07 1.38 16.35
N ILE A 10 8.30 1.62 15.06
CA ILE A 10 9.64 1.82 14.46
C ILE A 10 10.21 3.23 14.72
N ALA A 11 9.55 4.05 15.53
CA ALA A 11 9.91 5.45 15.77
C ALA A 11 11.33 5.65 16.35
N ASN A 12 11.88 4.62 17.00
CA ASN A 12 13.23 4.62 17.57
C ASN A 12 14.18 3.63 16.88
N ALA A 13 13.81 3.10 15.71
CA ALA A 13 14.61 2.13 14.99
C ALA A 13 15.74 2.82 14.21
N THR A 14 16.89 2.15 14.11
CA THR A 14 17.94 2.55 13.17
C THR A 14 17.43 2.43 11.74
N ALA A 15 18.08 3.11 10.79
CA ALA A 15 17.73 3.01 9.37
C ALA A 15 17.70 1.56 8.87
N ASP A 16 18.64 0.72 9.33
CA ASP A 16 18.70 -0.71 8.99
C ASP A 16 17.49 -1.48 9.52
N ALA A 17 17.08 -1.22 10.76
CA ALA A 17 15.91 -1.87 11.35
C ALA A 17 14.60 -1.44 10.67
N LEU A 18 14.53 -0.18 10.21
CA LEU A 18 13.41 0.30 9.39
C LEU A 18 13.39 -0.42 8.02
N TRP A 19 14.55 -0.54 7.38
CA TRP A 19 14.69 -1.22 6.09
C TRP A 19 14.32 -2.70 6.17
N ASP A 20 14.78 -3.41 7.20
CA ASP A 20 14.39 -4.79 7.46
C ASP A 20 12.88 -4.94 7.67
N GLY A 21 12.25 -3.98 8.37
CA GLY A 21 10.80 -3.94 8.54
C GLY A 21 10.06 -3.76 7.22
N VAL A 22 10.51 -2.82 6.38
CA VAL A 22 9.95 -2.59 5.04
C VAL A 22 10.09 -3.85 4.18
N LYS A 23 11.26 -4.49 4.17
CA LYS A 23 11.51 -5.69 3.38
C LYS A 23 10.60 -6.85 3.78
N LYS A 24 10.47 -7.12 5.09
CA LYS A 24 9.57 -8.18 5.60
C LYS A 24 8.12 -7.93 5.22
N GLU A 25 7.66 -6.68 5.35
CA GLU A 25 6.28 -6.34 5.00
C GLU A 25 6.03 -6.38 3.49
N TRP A 26 7.04 -6.05 2.67
CA TRP A 26 7.01 -6.23 1.23
C TRP A 26 6.89 -7.69 0.84
N GLU A 27 7.76 -8.56 1.36
CA GLU A 27 7.74 -10.01 1.10
C GLU A 27 6.38 -10.63 1.50
N ARG A 28 5.81 -10.18 2.62
CA ARG A 28 4.47 -10.60 3.06
C ARG A 28 3.36 -10.21 2.07
N LEU A 29 3.44 -9.02 1.48
CA LEU A 29 2.46 -8.53 0.51
C LEU A 29 2.65 -9.17 -0.86
N GLU A 30 3.89 -9.38 -1.29
CA GLU A 30 4.24 -10.06 -2.53
C GLU A 30 3.73 -11.51 -2.53
N GLY A 31 3.83 -12.20 -1.39
CA GLY A 31 3.25 -13.53 -1.22
C GLY A 31 1.71 -13.57 -1.14
N SER A 32 1.03 -12.42 -1.07
CA SER A 32 -0.43 -12.36 -0.95
C SER A 32 -1.09 -12.12 -2.31
N THR A 33 -1.48 -13.22 -2.96
CA THR A 33 -2.23 -13.19 -4.22
C THR A 33 -3.54 -12.41 -4.09
N ASP A 34 -4.24 -12.54 -2.96
CA ASP A 34 -5.49 -11.83 -2.69
C ASP A 34 -5.30 -10.31 -2.63
N ALA A 35 -4.20 -9.84 -2.02
CA ALA A 35 -3.91 -8.41 -1.96
C ALA A 35 -3.61 -7.82 -3.35
N MET A 36 -2.91 -8.58 -4.19
CA MET A 36 -2.63 -8.18 -5.57
C MET A 36 -3.90 -8.21 -6.42
N ALA A 37 -4.72 -9.26 -6.30
CA ALA A 37 -6.00 -9.37 -6.99
C ALA A 37 -6.92 -8.20 -6.65
N ALA A 38 -7.09 -7.89 -5.36
CA ALA A 38 -7.92 -6.77 -4.90
C ALA A 38 -7.44 -5.41 -5.45
N LEU A 39 -6.11 -5.21 -5.56
CA LEU A 39 -5.56 -4.00 -6.18
C LEU A 39 -5.93 -3.89 -7.66
N TYR A 40 -5.77 -4.97 -8.41
CA TYR A 40 -6.15 -5.00 -9.83
C TYR A 40 -7.65 -4.82 -10.03
N GLU A 41 -8.47 -5.48 -9.22
CA GLU A 41 -9.93 -5.38 -9.25
C GLU A 41 -10.43 -3.97 -8.91
N SER A 42 -9.69 -3.21 -8.10
CA SER A 42 -10.05 -1.82 -7.77
C SER A 42 -9.82 -0.83 -8.92
N MET A 43 -8.99 -1.15 -9.91
CA MET A 43 -8.55 -0.22 -10.95
C MET A 43 -9.70 0.34 -11.81
N PRO A 44 -10.67 -0.45 -12.30
CA PRO A 44 -11.78 0.08 -13.07
C PRO A 44 -12.62 1.10 -12.31
N GLY A 45 -12.87 0.87 -11.01
CA GLY A 45 -13.60 1.81 -10.16
C GLY A 45 -12.86 3.14 -10.02
N ARG A 46 -11.55 3.09 -9.76
CA ARG A 46 -10.71 4.30 -9.66
C ARG A 46 -10.67 5.08 -10.98
N ILE A 47 -10.66 4.40 -12.12
CA ILE A 47 -10.74 5.04 -13.44
C ILE A 47 -12.08 5.76 -13.60
N HIS A 48 -13.18 5.09 -13.24
CA HIS A 48 -14.51 5.70 -13.28
C HIS A 48 -14.57 6.96 -12.41
N ASP A 49 -14.02 6.91 -11.19
CA ASP A 49 -14.04 8.05 -10.27
C ASP A 49 -13.25 9.24 -10.83
N VAL A 50 -12.09 9.01 -11.46
CA VAL A 50 -11.30 10.05 -12.12
C VAL A 50 -12.06 10.68 -13.28
N ILE A 51 -12.74 9.88 -14.10
CA ILE A 51 -13.58 10.38 -15.20
C ILE A 51 -14.71 11.25 -14.64
N ALA A 52 -15.37 10.82 -13.56
CA ALA A 52 -16.48 11.54 -12.95
C ALA A 52 -16.10 12.93 -12.42
N VAL A 53 -14.83 13.14 -12.03
CA VAL A 53 -14.32 14.43 -11.54
C VAL A 53 -13.48 15.20 -12.59
N ASP A 54 -13.62 14.85 -13.87
CA ASP A 54 -12.92 15.50 -14.98
C ASP A 54 -11.40 15.47 -14.83
N GLY A 55 -10.86 14.30 -14.49
CA GLY A 55 -9.41 14.08 -14.38
C GLY A 55 -8.78 14.61 -13.09
N LYS A 56 -9.56 15.18 -12.17
CA LYS A 56 -9.06 15.67 -10.88
C LYS A 56 -8.74 14.54 -9.91
N TYR A 57 -7.94 14.86 -8.88
CA TYR A 57 -7.54 13.89 -7.86
C TYR A 57 -8.75 13.30 -7.12
N THR A 58 -8.80 11.96 -7.08
CA THR A 58 -9.75 11.19 -6.29
C THR A 58 -8.99 10.51 -5.17
N GLY A 59 -9.33 10.82 -3.91
CA GLY A 59 -8.53 10.52 -2.71
C GLY A 59 -8.44 9.05 -2.28
N HIS A 60 -8.37 8.11 -3.22
CA HIS A 60 -8.26 6.66 -2.95
C HIS A 60 -6.83 6.26 -2.57
#